data_AF-U3TUI4-F1
#
_entry.id   AF-U3TUI4-F1
#
_cell.length_a   1.000
_cell.length_b   1.000
_cell.length_c   1.000
_cell.angle_alpha   90.00
_cell.angle_beta   90.00
_cell.angle_gamma   90.00
#
_symmetry.space_group_name_H-M   'P 1'
#
loop_
_entity.id
_entity.type
_entity.pdbx_description
1 polymer ?
#
loop_
_entity_poly.entity_id
_entity_poly.type
_entity_poly.pdbx_seq_one_letter_code
_entity_poly.pdbx_strand_id
1 'polypeptide(L)'
;MGYAHMLDARRLTLKQGGNPDSWADVKLRLPMLSQKRYYAQTTYGYARGHEAYNYVENIRKYQISLVGYLQEQEKRLAQQSALEAELGAGSPAVEPKIAMN
;
A
#
# COMPACT_ATOMS: atom_id res chain seq x y z
N MET A 1 16.73 13.99 3.17
CA MET A 1 16.91 12.67 3.82
C MET A 1 17.59 11.75 2.85
N GLY A 2 18.55 10.94 3.31
CA GLY A 2 19.30 10.00 2.49
C GLY A 2 19.74 8.79 3.31
N TYR A 3 20.47 7.86 2.69
CA TYR A 3 20.87 6.59 3.30
C TYR A 3 21.62 6.77 4.64
N ALA A 4 22.49 7.78 4.74
CA ALA A 4 23.22 8.12 5.95
C ALA A 4 22.30 8.34 7.16
N HIS A 5 21.27 9.18 7.02
CA HIS A 5 20.29 9.41 8.08
C HIS A 5 19.35 8.22 8.32
N MET A 6 19.17 7.33 7.34
CA MET A 6 18.48 6.06 7.57
C MET A 6 19.28 5.16 8.49
N LEU A 7 20.62 5.14 8.39
CA LEU A 7 21.46 4.42 9.35
C LEU A 7 21.33 5.01 10.76
N ASP A 8 21.23 6.33 10.89
CA ASP A 8 20.96 6.98 12.18
C ASP A 8 19.61 6.57 12.76
N ALA A 9 18.55 6.53 11.95
CA ALA A 9 17.24 6.05 12.39
C ALA A 9 17.29 4.57 12.83
N ARG A 10 18.00 3.70 12.09
CA ARG A 10 18.18 2.28 12.45
C ARG A 10 18.96 2.12 13.76
N ARG A 11 20.07 2.85 13.94
CA ARG A 11 20.83 2.84 15.19
C ARG A 11 20.01 3.33 16.38
N LEU A 12 19.23 4.40 16.19
CA LEU A 12 18.34 4.92 17.22
C LEU A 12 17.24 3.91 17.58
N THR A 13 16.73 3.19 16.59
CA THR A 13 15.73 2.12 16.78
C THR A 13 16.31 0.98 17.63
N LEU A 14 17.50 0.49 17.28
CA LEU A 14 18.21 -0.52 18.05
C LEU A 14 18.49 -0.06 19.49
N LYS A 15 18.99 1.17 19.68
CA LYS A 15 19.27 1.77 21.00
C LYS A 15 18.02 1.84 21.89
N GLN A 16 16.83 1.91 21.30
CA GLN A 16 15.56 1.99 22.00
C GLN A 16 14.81 0.65 22.04
N GLY A 17 15.49 -0.47 21.74
CA GLY A 17 14.94 -1.81 21.84
C GLY A 17 14.00 -2.23 20.71
N GLY A 18 13.91 -1.45 19.63
CA GLY A 18 13.15 -1.82 18.43
C GLY A 18 14.01 -2.62 17.45
N ASN A 19 13.35 -3.28 16.48
CA ASN A 19 14.02 -3.99 15.41
C ASN A 19 14.49 -3.01 14.30
N PRO A 20 15.81 -2.84 14.07
CA PRO A 20 16.34 -1.93 13.06
C PRO A 20 16.10 -2.40 11.60
N ASP A 21 15.62 -3.62 11.40
CA ASP A 21 15.27 -4.19 10.10
C ASP A 21 13.75 -4.18 9.85
N SER A 22 12.96 -3.79 10.85
CA SER A 22 11.52 -3.60 10.73
C SER A 22 11.21 -2.14 10.35
N TRP A 23 10.60 -1.93 9.19
CA TRP A 23 10.10 -0.60 8.82
C TRP A 23 9.10 -0.07 9.85
N ALA A 24 8.25 -0.93 10.42
CA ALA A 24 7.26 -0.53 11.42
C ALA A 24 7.91 0.08 12.68
N ASP A 25 9.08 -0.41 13.06
CA ASP A 25 9.80 0.10 14.23
C ASP A 25 10.66 1.32 13.89
N VAL A 26 11.35 1.27 12.74
CA VAL A 26 12.25 2.34 12.26
C VAL A 26 11.47 3.62 11.97
N LYS A 27 10.28 3.52 11.35
CA LYS A 27 9.50 4.70 10.97
C LYS A 27 9.13 5.58 12.15
N LEU A 28 8.96 5.00 13.34
CA LEU A 28 8.66 5.72 14.58
C LEU A 28 9.82 6.66 15.00
N ARG A 29 11.06 6.36 14.57
CA ARG A 29 12.27 7.12 14.94
C ARG A 29 12.61 8.20 13.93
N LEU A 30 12.05 8.16 12.72
CA LEU A 30 12.32 9.18 11.71
C LEU A 30 12.00 10.61 12.22
N PRO A 31 10.81 10.91 12.78
CA PRO A 31 10.52 12.25 13.29
C PRO A 31 11.42 12.68 14.46
N MET A 32 12.11 11.75 15.12
CA MET A 32 13.01 12.05 16.22
C MET A 32 14.30 12.71 15.74
N LEU A 33 14.72 12.48 14.49
CA LEU A 33 15.92 13.06 13.90
C LEU A 33 15.85 14.58 13.69
N SER A 34 14.68 15.20 13.87
CA SER A 34 14.56 16.67 13.88
C SER A 34 14.67 17.26 15.29
N GLN A 35 14.66 16.43 16.34
CA GLN A 35 14.70 16.88 17.73
C GLN A 35 16.14 16.85 18.27
N LYS A 36 16.63 17.99 18.78
CA LYS A 36 18.01 18.16 19.27
C LYS A 36 18.47 17.08 20.24
N ARG A 37 17.60 16.65 21.15
CA ARG A 37 17.89 15.60 22.13
C ARG A 37 18.32 14.26 21.51
N TYR A 38 17.90 13.97 20.27
CA TYR A 38 18.23 12.74 19.55
C TYR A 38 19.30 12.96 18.49
N TYR A 39 19.14 13.96 17.61
CA TYR A 39 20.08 14.12 16.49
C TYR A 39 21.49 14.53 16.94
N ALA A 40 21.63 15.17 18.11
CA ALA A 40 22.94 15.52 18.65
C ALA A 40 23.80 14.28 18.99
N GLN A 41 23.17 13.10 19.09
CA GLN A 41 23.84 11.83 19.38
C GLN A 41 23.98 10.94 18.13
N THR A 42 23.55 11.42 16.95
CA THR A 42 23.60 10.64 15.70
C THR A 42 24.81 11.06 14.86
N THR A 43 25.26 10.19 13.95
CA THR A 43 26.49 10.42 13.18
C THR A 43 26.34 11.57 12.19
N TYR A 44 25.18 11.71 11.58
CA TYR A 44 24.93 12.68 10.52
C TYR A 44 24.09 13.88 10.97
N GLY A 45 23.72 13.93 12.26
CA GLY A 45 23.04 15.08 12.86
C GLY A 45 21.60 15.25 12.39
N TYR A 46 21.18 16.52 12.33
CA TYR A 46 19.80 16.91 12.07
C TYR A 46 19.28 16.37 10.73
N ALA A 47 18.06 15.86 10.74
CA ALA A 47 17.33 15.54 9.52
C ALA A 47 15.83 15.87 9.64
N ARG A 48 15.23 16.24 8.51
CA ARG A 48 13.77 16.43 8.37
C ARG A 48 13.04 15.09 8.30
N GLY A 49 13.18 14.24 9.33
CA GLY A 49 12.67 12.88 9.29
C GLY A 49 11.14 12.76 9.27
N HIS A 50 10.41 13.80 9.71
CA HIS A 50 8.95 13.87 9.54
C HIS A 50 8.53 13.89 8.05
N GLU A 51 9.30 14.58 7.19
CA GLU A 51 9.02 14.58 5.74
C GLU A 51 9.21 13.19 5.13
N ALA A 52 10.28 12.48 5.51
CA ALA A 52 10.53 11.12 5.03
C ALA A 52 9.45 10.13 5.50
N TYR A 53 9.01 10.26 6.76
CA TYR A 53 7.88 9.48 7.27
C TYR A 53 6.62 9.74 6.43
N ASN A 54 6.23 11.00 6.25
CA ASN A 54 5.02 11.36 5.51
C ASN A 54 5.09 10.90 4.05
N TYR A 55 6.25 11.05 3.40
CA TYR A 55 6.45 10.63 2.03
C TYR A 55 6.19 9.13 1.85
N VAL A 56 6.78 8.27 2.69
CA VAL A 56 6.59 6.81 2.61
C VAL A 56 5.16 6.42 2.97
N GLU A 57 4.58 7.00 4.02
CA GLU A 57 3.21 6.66 4.41
C GLU A 57 2.18 7.09 3.34
N ASN A 58 2.43 8.20 2.63
CA ASN A 58 1.59 8.60 1.51
C ASN A 58 1.68 7.60 0.35
N ILE A 59 2.90 7.18 -0.05
CA ILE A 59 3.07 6.14 -1.08
C ILE A 59 2.31 4.87 -0.70
N ARG A 60 2.43 4.41 0.54
CA ARG A 60 1.74 3.20 1.03
C ARG A 60 0.23 3.35 1.00
N LYS A 61 -0.31 4.51 1.40
CA LYS A 61 -1.76 4.79 1.32
C LYS A 61 -2.26 4.72 -0.11
N TYR A 62 -1.56 5.36 -1.06
CA TYR A 62 -1.94 5.30 -2.47
C TYR A 62 -1.86 3.88 -3.02
N GLN A 63 -0.83 3.12 -2.66
CA GLN A 63 -0.69 1.72 -3.08
C GLN A 63 -1.85 0.86 -2.58
N ILE A 64 -2.23 0.97 -1.30
CA ILE A 64 -3.36 0.23 -0.73
C ILE A 64 -4.66 0.60 -1.45
N SER A 65 -4.90 1.90 -1.64
CA SER A 65 -6.10 2.37 -2.34
C SER A 65 -6.17 1.88 -3.78
N LEU A 66 -5.05 1.88 -4.51
CA LEU A 66 -4.99 1.42 -5.89
C LEU A 66 -5.24 -0.09 -5.98
N VAL A 67 -4.58 -0.89 -5.14
CA VAL A 67 -4.79 -2.34 -5.11
C VAL A 67 -6.24 -2.67 -4.77
N GLY A 68 -6.81 -2.01 -3.75
CA GLY A 68 -8.22 -2.21 -3.38
C GLY A 68 -9.19 -1.84 -4.52
N TYR A 69 -8.91 -0.74 -5.23
CA TYR A 69 -9.70 -0.35 -6.40
C TYR A 69 -9.65 -1.41 -7.51
N LEU A 70 -8.45 -1.92 -7.84
CA LEU A 70 -8.27 -2.92 -8.89
C LEU A 70 -8.98 -4.24 -8.54
N GLN A 71 -8.83 -4.72 -7.30
CA GLN A 71 -9.52 -5.92 -6.82
C GLN A 71 -11.05 -5.78 -6.91
N GLU A 72 -11.57 -4.60 -6.62
CA GLU A 72 -13.00 -4.33 -6.71
C GLU A 72 -13.48 -4.27 -8.17
N GLN A 73 -12.67 -3.76 -9.10
CA GLN A 73 -12.96 -3.86 -10.54
C GLN A 73 -13.01 -5.30 -11.03
N GLU A 74 -12.03 -6.12 -10.65
CA GLU A 74 -11.99 -7.55 -11.01
C GLU A 74 -13.21 -8.31 -10.50
N LYS A 75 -13.62 -8.07 -9.24
CA LYS A 75 -14.82 -8.68 -8.67
C LYS A 75 -16.08 -8.30 -9.43
N ARG A 76 -16.25 -7.03 -9.79
CA ARG A 76 -17.41 -6.56 -10.55
C ARG A 76 -17.48 -7.21 -11.93
N LEU A 77 -16.35 -7.29 -12.63
CA LEU A 77 -16.26 -7.97 -13.93
C LEU A 77 -16.60 -9.45 -13.81
N ALA A 78 -16.07 -10.13 -12.79
CA ALA A 78 -16.38 -11.54 -12.53
C ALA A 78 -17.88 -11.76 -12.25
N GLN A 79 -18.48 -10.91 -11.41
CA GLN A 79 -19.92 -10.96 -11.12
C GLN A 79 -20.77 -10.74 -12.37
N GLN A 80 -20.41 -9.76 -13.19
CA GLN A 80 -21.12 -9.49 -14.44
C GLN A 80 -21.03 -10.69 -15.41
N SER A 81 -19.83 -11.26 -15.59
CA SER A 81 -19.64 -12.43 -16.44
C SER A 81 -20.42 -13.66 -15.95
N ALA A 82 -20.51 -13.86 -14.63
CA ALA A 82 -21.28 -14.95 -14.04
C ALA A 82 -22.79 -14.76 -14.27
N LEU A 83 -23.29 -13.53 -14.11
CA LEU A 83 -24.68 -13.18 -14.38
C LEU A 83 -25.02 -13.38 -15.86
N GLU A 84 -24.16 -12.93 -16.77
CA GLU A 84 -24.33 -13.13 -18.22
C GLU A 84 -24.36 -14.62 -18.60
N ALA A 85 -23.48 -15.44 -18.00
CA ALA A 85 -23.47 -16.88 -18.22
C ALA A 85 -24.76 -17.56 -17.71
N GLU A 86 -25.28 -17.15 -16.55
CA GLU A 86 -26.53 -17.66 -15.99
C GLU A 86 -27.74 -17.31 -16.87
N LEU A 87 -27.82 -16.06 -17.34
CA LEU A 87 -28.88 -15.60 -18.25
C LEU A 87 -28.81 -16.28 -19.62
N GLY A 88 -27.61 -16.51 -20.14
CA GLY A 88 -27.38 -17.24 -21.39
C GLY A 88 -27.77 -18.71 -21.31
N ALA A 89 -27.61 -19.35 -20.15
CA ALA A 89 -28.04 -20.73 -19.91
C ALA A 89 -29.58 -20.87 -19.73
N GLY A 90 -30.26 -19.82 -19.27
CA GLY A 90 -31.70 -19.80 -18.98
C GLY A 90 -32.62 -19.50 -20.17
N SER A 91 -32.09 -19.06 -21.32
CA SER A 91 -32.89 -18.80 -22.53
C SER A 91 -32.91 -20.03 -23.45
N PRO A 92 -33.99 -20.85 -23.49
CA PRO A 92 -34.09 -21.87 -24.52
C PRO A 92 -34.17 -21.17 -25.88
N ALA A 93 -33.30 -21.56 -26.81
CA ALA A 93 -33.39 -21.15 -28.19
C ALA A 93 -34.78 -21.53 -28.72
N VAL A 94 -35.69 -20.56 -28.83
CA VAL A 94 -36.93 -20.75 -29.58
C VAL A 94 -36.52 -20.89 -31.04
N GLU A 95 -36.45 -22.15 -31.50
CA GLU A 95 -36.25 -22.44 -32.92
C GLU A 95 -37.34 -21.71 -33.71
N PRO A 96 -36.98 -20.94 -34.75
CA PRO A 96 -37.98 -20.30 -35.59
C PRO A 96 -38.78 -21.43 -36.24
N LYS A 97 -40.05 -21.59 -35.85
CA LYS A 97 -40.98 -22.44 -36.61
C LYS A 97 -41.08 -21.84 -38.01
N ILE A 98 -40.37 -22.44 -38.95
CA ILE A 98 -40.51 -22.17 -40.37
C ILE A 98 -41.96 -22.53 -40.70
N ALA A 99 -42.80 -21.52 -40.83
CA ALA A 99 -44.14 -21.68 -41.38
C ALA A 99 -43.94 -22.09 -42.85
N MET A 100 -44.05 -23.38 -43.14
CA MET A 100 -44.26 -23.84 -44.51
C MET A 100 -45.72 -23.60 -44.88
N ASN A 101 -45.87 -22.93 -46.02
CA ASN A 101 -47.11 -22.43 -46.63
C ASN A 101 -48.17 -23.51 -46.86
#